data_AF-A0AB39J1D2-F1
#
_entry.id   AF-A0AB39J1D2-F1
#
_cell.length_a   1.000
_cell.length_b   1.000
_cell.length_c   1.000
_cell.angle_alpha   90.00
_cell.angle_beta   90.00
_cell.angle_gamma   90.00
#
_symmetry.space_group_name_H-M   'P 1'
#
loop_
_entity.id
_entity.type
_entity.pdbx_description
1 polymer ?
#
loop_
_entity_poly.entity_id
_entity_poly.type
_entity_poly.pdbx_seq_one_letter_code
_entity_poly.pdbx_strand_id
1 'polypeptide(L)'
;MRFKKKLVISVLIAFVLFSSYYLLKHLFIKENATAVSENEFKPSFLNDKLATIYLSASIDYQREGSYTVYIDKKGEITTSKDGAIELGSIAQGEQMLMKENPSEINILGKKTAHFKFKNKVHTGYGQANGYLKNKKIFYTLNNQGFGEKDYQSLIRWGNSKKFQEQILNGYFVSTGSDDDKIYVINQDMDTDHSTFHELNLQNRPTLKKGGHVKPINEDWEVYSNIIIKDKLAYFILYHTPEDSKDVSFKVAVFDIEKNKLRGAYLLGSYKSEDQLIPPNEKHFYIKDDILYHFTAHSKIYTFNTKTMKSEGSFSLEQKEGLEVKFVHLNSDHIYSLNQKKTGEYEISSYSYQKGKRLNSLKIKGLNKILDKNHVSEYDFFMLEQNRNDVLKIFNR
;
A
#
# COMPACT_ATOMS: atom_id res chain seq x y z
N MET A 1 42.47 15.31 57.26
CA MET A 1 41.82 14.09 56.68
C MET A 1 40.37 14.29 56.18
N ARG A 2 39.52 15.08 56.85
CA ARG A 2 38.09 15.25 56.44
C ARG A 2 37.88 15.86 55.04
N PHE A 3 38.73 16.79 54.60
CA PHE A 3 38.61 17.44 53.28
C PHE A 3 38.91 16.50 52.10
N LYS A 4 39.97 15.66 52.22
CA LYS A 4 40.30 14.65 51.20
C LYS A 4 39.20 13.60 51.03
N LYS A 5 38.55 13.17 52.13
CA LYS A 5 37.40 12.25 52.06
C LYS A 5 36.19 12.88 51.35
N LYS A 6 35.87 14.15 51.65
CA LYS A 6 34.77 14.87 50.96
C LYS A 6 35.04 15.04 49.46
N LEU A 7 36.27 15.37 49.08
CA LEU A 7 36.66 15.51 47.67
C LEU A 7 36.53 14.19 46.90
N VAL A 8 37.00 13.07 47.48
CA VAL A 8 36.90 11.73 46.87
C VAL A 8 35.45 11.31 46.71
N ILE A 9 34.59 11.57 47.70
CA ILE A 9 33.15 11.28 47.63
C ILE A 9 32.47 12.11 46.52
N SER A 10 32.80 13.40 46.40
CA SER A 10 32.24 14.26 45.34
C SER A 10 32.64 13.80 43.94
N VAL A 11 33.90 13.37 43.74
CA VAL A 11 34.35 12.82 42.45
C VAL A 11 33.64 11.50 42.13
N LEU A 12 33.45 10.63 43.13
CA LEU A 12 32.72 9.38 42.94
C LEU A 12 31.26 9.63 42.53
N ILE A 13 30.59 10.57 43.19
CA ILE A 13 29.20 10.95 42.86
C ILE A 13 29.13 11.52 41.44
N ALA A 14 30.06 12.39 41.06
CA ALA A 14 30.11 12.95 39.71
C ALA A 14 30.34 11.85 38.65
N PHE A 15 31.20 10.87 38.93
CA PHE A 15 31.43 9.73 38.04
C PHE A 15 30.21 8.82 37.93
N VAL A 16 29.53 8.54 39.04
CA VAL A 16 28.27 7.76 39.05
C VAL A 16 27.18 8.51 38.31
N LEU A 17 27.04 9.82 38.48
CA LEU A 17 26.05 10.62 37.75
C LEU A 17 26.36 10.70 36.26
N PHE A 18 27.64 10.85 35.88
CA PHE A 18 28.05 10.89 34.48
C PHE A 18 27.88 9.53 33.80
N SER A 19 28.29 8.44 34.45
CA SER A 19 28.10 7.07 33.93
C SER A 19 26.62 6.69 33.90
N SER A 20 25.83 7.04 34.92
CA SER A 20 24.37 6.89 34.92
C SER A 20 23.73 7.68 33.79
N TYR A 21 24.12 8.94 33.57
CA TYR A 21 23.61 9.76 32.48
C TYR A 21 24.02 9.18 31.12
N TYR A 22 25.25 8.70 30.96
CA TYR A 22 25.72 8.08 29.73
C TYR A 22 25.02 6.75 29.44
N LEU A 23 24.79 5.92 30.47
CA LEU A 23 24.01 4.68 30.40
C LEU A 23 22.54 4.96 30.11
N LEU A 24 21.91 5.90 30.82
CA LEU A 24 20.53 6.33 30.57
C LEU A 24 20.42 6.89 29.14
N LYS A 25 21.36 7.71 28.70
CA LYS A 25 21.41 8.22 27.33
C LYS A 25 21.57 7.10 26.31
N HIS A 26 22.42 6.10 26.54
CA HIS A 26 22.58 4.99 25.57
C HIS A 26 21.47 3.91 25.65
N LEU A 27 20.82 3.75 26.79
CA LEU A 27 19.68 2.84 27.00
C LEU A 27 18.37 3.47 26.51
N PHE A 28 18.17 4.78 26.69
CA PHE A 28 16.97 5.51 26.28
C PHE A 28 17.09 6.16 24.89
N ILE A 29 18.29 6.53 24.38
CA ILE A 29 18.50 6.92 22.96
C ILE A 29 18.64 5.66 22.08
N LYS A 30 17.73 4.71 22.27
CA LYS A 30 17.34 3.72 21.26
C LYS A 30 15.85 3.81 20.95
N GLU A 31 15.24 4.97 21.19
CA GLU A 31 14.00 5.38 20.52
C GLU A 31 14.32 5.75 19.07
N ASN A 32 14.62 4.73 18.24
CA ASN A 32 14.93 4.90 16.82
C ASN A 32 13.70 5.26 15.96
N ALA A 33 12.59 5.67 16.56
CA ALA A 33 11.42 6.18 15.87
C ALA A 33 11.19 7.60 16.39
N THR A 34 11.66 8.59 15.63
CA THR A 34 11.25 9.98 15.87
C THR A 34 9.79 10.10 15.42
N ALA A 35 8.87 10.15 16.37
CA ALA A 35 7.50 10.53 16.12
C ALA A 35 7.46 12.04 15.86
N VAL A 36 7.08 12.43 14.65
CA VAL A 36 7.02 13.83 14.22
C VAL A 36 5.64 14.08 13.65
N SER A 37 5.04 15.21 14.02
CA SER A 37 3.76 15.62 13.43
C SER A 37 3.93 15.90 11.94
N GLU A 38 3.00 15.45 11.09
CA GLU A 38 3.10 15.69 9.64
C GLU A 38 3.16 17.18 9.28
N ASN A 39 2.55 18.02 10.12
CA ASN A 39 2.54 19.47 9.98
C ASN A 39 3.94 20.10 10.15
N GLU A 40 4.89 19.35 10.72
CA GLU A 40 6.27 19.79 10.96
C GLU A 40 7.23 19.37 9.83
N PHE A 41 6.75 18.57 8.87
CA PHE A 41 7.58 18.13 7.76
C PHE A 41 7.86 19.27 6.79
N LYS A 42 9.14 19.57 6.64
CA LYS A 42 9.64 20.50 5.62
C LYS A 42 9.38 19.93 4.23
N PRO A 43 9.24 20.77 3.19
CA PRO A 43 9.02 20.28 1.83
C PRO A 43 10.08 19.31 1.29
N SER A 44 11.29 19.37 1.84
CA SER A 44 12.41 18.47 1.49
C SER A 44 12.38 17.13 2.23
N PHE A 45 11.41 16.87 3.11
CA PHE A 45 11.40 15.72 4.02
C PHE A 45 11.49 14.37 3.30
N LEU A 46 10.88 14.26 2.12
CA LEU A 46 10.86 13.01 1.37
C LEU A 46 12.15 12.77 0.56
N ASN A 47 13.06 13.74 0.43
CA ASN A 47 14.21 13.66 -0.48
C ASN A 47 15.23 12.56 -0.14
N ASP A 48 15.22 12.09 1.10
CA ASP A 48 16.12 11.04 1.61
C ASP A 48 15.39 9.74 1.95
N LYS A 49 14.06 9.68 1.75
CA LYS A 49 13.23 8.51 2.06
C LYS A 49 13.16 7.57 0.86
N LEU A 50 13.33 6.28 1.08
CA LEU A 50 13.28 5.25 0.04
C LEU A 50 11.93 4.58 -0.07
N ALA A 51 11.25 4.42 1.06
CA ALA A 51 10.01 3.67 1.12
C ALA A 51 9.10 4.24 2.19
N THR A 52 7.82 3.90 2.08
CA THR A 52 6.80 4.25 3.06
C THR A 52 5.87 3.08 3.32
N ILE A 53 5.43 2.95 4.56
CA ILE A 53 4.46 1.95 5.00
C ILE A 53 3.31 2.70 5.68
N TYR A 54 2.08 2.37 5.32
CA TYR A 54 0.89 2.82 6.04
C TYR A 54 0.35 1.69 6.92
N LEU A 55 0.19 2.01 8.18
CA LEU A 55 -0.32 1.14 9.23
C LEU A 55 -1.57 1.78 9.82
N SER A 56 -2.60 1.01 10.13
CA SER A 56 -3.74 1.54 10.88
C SER A 56 -4.39 0.51 11.76
N ALA A 57 -5.01 0.99 12.83
CA ALA A 57 -5.92 0.21 13.62
C ALA A 57 -7.19 -0.15 12.83
N SER A 58 -7.84 -1.25 13.19
CA SER A 58 -9.20 -1.55 12.74
C SER A 58 -10.22 -0.63 13.40
N ILE A 59 -11.48 -0.69 12.95
CA ILE A 59 -12.58 0.10 13.51
C ILE A 59 -12.79 -0.14 15.02
N ASP A 60 -12.48 -1.33 15.52
CA ASP A 60 -12.61 -1.69 16.94
C ASP A 60 -11.53 -1.06 17.83
N TYR A 61 -10.40 -0.66 17.23
CA TYR A 61 -9.23 -0.13 17.94
C TYR A 61 -8.88 1.30 17.51
N GLN A 62 -9.86 2.11 17.07
CA GLN A 62 -9.64 3.47 16.55
C GLN A 62 -8.74 4.38 17.41
N ARG A 63 -8.69 4.17 18.74
CA ARG A 63 -7.83 4.93 19.67
C ARG A 63 -6.33 4.72 19.41
N GLU A 64 -5.94 3.59 18.84
CA GLU A 64 -4.55 3.29 18.50
C GLU A 64 -4.05 4.17 17.34
N GLY A 65 -4.97 4.63 16.48
CA GLY A 65 -4.70 5.53 15.37
C GLY A 65 -4.12 4.85 14.13
N SER A 66 -3.62 5.66 13.21
CA SER A 66 -2.82 5.24 12.06
C SER A 66 -1.39 5.74 12.17
N TYR A 67 -0.46 5.03 11.54
CA TYR A 67 0.93 5.42 11.44
C TYR A 67 1.38 5.43 9.99
N THR A 68 2.11 6.47 9.59
CA THR A 68 2.89 6.44 8.35
C THR A 68 4.35 6.36 8.70
N VAL A 69 4.99 5.28 8.28
CA VAL A 69 6.41 5.02 8.50
C VAL A 69 7.16 5.41 7.24
N TYR A 70 8.18 6.26 7.38
CA TYR A 70 9.07 6.69 6.30
C TYR A 70 10.44 6.08 6.56
N ILE A 71 10.96 5.33 5.59
CA ILE A 71 12.22 4.57 5.72
C ILE A 71 13.29 5.25 4.88
N ASP A 72 14.44 5.56 5.47
CA ASP A 72 15.56 6.19 4.79
C ASP A 72 16.57 5.19 4.19
N LYS A 73 17.66 5.73 3.63
CA LYS A 73 18.74 4.97 2.99
C LYS A 73 19.53 4.05 3.93
N LYS A 74 19.47 4.31 5.24
CA LYS A 74 20.14 3.55 6.30
C LYS A 74 19.18 2.58 7.01
N GLY A 75 17.93 2.52 6.56
CA GLY A 75 16.87 1.74 7.21
C GLY A 75 16.39 2.35 8.52
N GLU A 76 16.65 3.63 8.75
CA GLU A 76 16.13 4.40 9.89
C GLU A 76 14.72 4.89 9.57
N ILE A 77 13.88 4.94 10.59
CA ILE A 77 12.46 5.25 10.44
C ILE A 77 12.11 6.59 11.07
N THR A 78 11.29 7.36 10.35
CA THR A 78 10.54 8.48 10.90
C THR A 78 9.07 8.13 10.81
N THR A 79 8.28 8.48 11.82
CA THR A 79 6.87 8.11 11.88
C THR A 79 5.99 9.32 12.11
N SER A 80 4.85 9.37 11.44
CA SER A 80 3.72 10.22 11.83
C SER A 80 2.58 9.38 12.38
N LYS A 81 1.81 9.93 13.33
CA LYS A 81 0.62 9.30 13.92
C LYS A 81 -0.59 10.18 13.68
N ASP A 82 -1.68 9.59 13.21
CA ASP A 82 -2.94 10.29 12.92
C ASP A 82 -4.16 9.42 13.28
N GLY A 83 -5.36 9.85 12.87
CA GLY A 83 -6.59 9.08 13.06
C GLY A 83 -6.61 7.78 12.25
N ALA A 84 -7.21 6.73 12.81
CA ALA A 84 -7.30 5.43 12.16
C ALA A 84 -8.29 5.43 10.99
N ILE A 85 -7.85 4.87 9.86
CA ILE A 85 -8.72 4.39 8.78
C ILE A 85 -8.32 2.94 8.54
N GLU A 86 -9.20 2.01 8.93
CA GLU A 86 -9.06 0.59 8.59
C GLU A 86 -9.02 0.42 7.07
N LEU A 87 -8.11 -0.40 6.53
CA LEU A 87 -7.92 -0.53 5.08
C LEU A 87 -7.64 0.82 4.36
N GLY A 88 -7.12 1.80 5.11
CA GLY A 88 -6.66 3.08 4.55
C GLY A 88 -5.42 2.92 3.70
N SER A 89 -5.03 3.99 3.01
CA SER A 89 -3.98 3.92 1.99
C SER A 89 -3.29 5.26 1.79
N ILE A 90 -2.15 5.26 1.11
CA ILE A 90 -1.41 6.46 0.70
C ILE A 90 -1.21 6.50 -0.82
N ALA A 91 -1.08 7.69 -1.40
CA ALA A 91 -0.89 7.84 -2.83
C ALA A 91 0.36 8.66 -3.14
N GLN A 92 1.11 8.23 -4.14
CA GLN A 92 2.31 8.94 -4.60
C GLN A 92 2.02 9.74 -5.87
N GLY A 93 2.46 11.00 -5.87
CA GLY A 93 2.45 11.88 -7.04
C GLY A 93 3.84 12.43 -7.33
N GLU A 94 3.91 13.44 -8.20
CA GLU A 94 5.18 14.08 -8.60
C GLU A 94 5.89 14.74 -7.40
N GLN A 95 6.84 14.02 -6.80
CA GLN A 95 7.61 14.45 -5.63
C GLN A 95 6.75 14.77 -4.39
N MET A 96 5.60 14.10 -4.29
CA MET A 96 4.63 14.33 -3.22
C MET A 96 3.99 13.01 -2.79
N LEU A 97 3.62 12.95 -1.52
CA LEU A 97 2.77 11.90 -0.97
C LEU A 97 1.48 12.52 -0.47
N MET A 98 0.37 11.84 -0.75
CA MET A 98 -0.93 12.16 -0.19
C MET A 98 -1.30 11.05 0.80
N LYS A 99 -1.70 11.47 2.01
CA LYS A 99 -2.22 10.61 3.05
C LYS A 99 -3.65 11.04 3.36
N GLU A 100 -4.52 10.05 3.42
CA GLU A 100 -5.88 10.25 3.91
C GLU A 100 -5.95 9.96 5.42
N ASN A 101 -6.67 10.84 6.10
CA ASN A 101 -7.08 10.72 7.50
C ASN A 101 -8.62 10.81 7.54
N PRO A 102 -9.28 10.42 8.64
CA PRO A 102 -10.75 10.27 8.66
C PRO A 102 -11.51 11.50 8.12
N SER A 103 -11.11 12.70 8.51
CA SER A 103 -11.76 13.96 8.10
C SER A 103 -10.82 14.92 7.38
N GLU A 104 -9.67 14.45 6.91
CA GLU A 104 -8.68 15.32 6.29
C GLU A 104 -7.79 14.61 5.28
N ILE A 105 -7.16 15.38 4.40
CA ILE A 105 -6.09 14.94 3.51
C ILE A 105 -4.86 15.78 3.79
N ASN A 106 -3.74 15.10 3.97
CA ASN A 106 -2.41 15.69 4.09
C ASN A 106 -1.62 15.44 2.80
N ILE A 107 -0.99 16.47 2.27
CA ILE A 107 0.01 16.36 1.20
C ILE A 107 1.37 16.72 1.79
N LEU A 108 2.37 15.88 1.52
CA LEU A 108 3.76 16.01 1.95
C LEU A 108 4.70 16.00 0.76
N GLY A 109 5.90 16.57 0.90
CA GLY A 109 6.92 16.63 -0.15
C GLY A 109 7.06 18.03 -0.73
N LYS A 110 7.23 18.15 -2.05
CA LYS A 110 7.50 19.43 -2.74
C LYS A 110 6.59 20.60 -2.29
N LYS A 111 5.35 20.29 -1.91
CA LYS A 111 4.44 21.19 -1.20
C LYS A 111 3.80 20.46 -0.04
N THR A 112 3.62 21.17 1.07
CA THR A 112 2.83 20.68 2.21
C THR A 112 1.48 21.38 2.22
N ALA A 113 0.39 20.62 2.38
CA ALA A 113 -0.96 21.17 2.44
C ALA A 113 -1.89 20.25 3.24
N HIS A 114 -2.90 20.85 3.87
CA HIS A 114 -3.88 20.16 4.71
C HIS A 114 -5.28 20.61 4.33
N PHE A 115 -6.18 19.65 4.13
CA PHE A 115 -7.55 19.90 3.72
C PHE A 115 -8.51 19.17 4.64
N LYS A 116 -9.45 19.88 5.24
CA LYS A 116 -10.48 19.29 6.12
C LYS A 116 -11.78 19.08 5.35
N PHE A 117 -12.48 18.02 5.72
CA PHE A 117 -13.73 17.59 5.11
C PHE A 117 -14.82 17.42 6.15
N LYS A 118 -16.07 17.46 5.69
CA LYS A 118 -17.22 17.24 6.58
C LYS A 118 -17.49 15.75 6.77
N ASN A 119 -17.43 15.00 5.67
CA ASN A 119 -17.66 13.55 5.72
C ASN A 119 -16.44 12.85 6.31
N LYS A 120 -16.68 11.85 7.15
CA LYS A 120 -15.63 11.04 7.77
C LYS A 120 -15.48 9.71 7.07
N VAL A 121 -14.25 9.28 6.84
CA VAL A 121 -13.90 7.93 6.39
C VAL A 121 -13.47 7.12 7.62
N HIS A 122 -14.06 5.95 7.81
CA HIS A 122 -13.74 5.04 8.92
C HIS A 122 -13.07 3.76 8.42
N THR A 123 -13.51 3.28 7.28
CA THR A 123 -12.96 2.16 6.54
C THR A 123 -12.66 2.62 5.13
N GLY A 124 -11.47 2.29 4.63
CA GLY A 124 -11.20 2.23 3.21
C GLY A 124 -11.69 0.90 2.64
N TYR A 125 -11.41 0.72 1.37
CA TYR A 125 -11.47 -0.58 0.71
C TYR A 125 -10.38 -0.58 -0.35
N GLY A 126 -9.31 -1.32 -0.08
CA GLY A 126 -8.46 -1.76 -1.17
C GLY A 126 -7.61 -0.73 -1.90
N GLN A 127 -6.82 0.05 -1.16
CA GLN A 127 -5.83 0.97 -1.75
C GLN A 127 -6.37 1.84 -2.90
N ALA A 128 -7.64 2.25 -2.78
CA ALA A 128 -8.43 2.93 -3.81
C ALA A 128 -8.10 4.43 -3.92
N ASN A 129 -6.81 4.72 -4.00
CA ASN A 129 -6.26 6.05 -4.13
C ASN A 129 -5.17 6.08 -5.20
N GLY A 130 -4.92 7.27 -5.74
CA GLY A 130 -3.96 7.40 -6.82
C GLY A 130 -3.68 8.85 -7.19
N TYR A 131 -2.86 8.99 -8.23
CA TYR A 131 -2.45 10.28 -8.76
C TYR A 131 -2.56 10.26 -10.29
N LEU A 132 -3.40 11.14 -10.82
CA LEU A 132 -3.57 11.32 -12.26
C LEU A 132 -2.54 12.33 -12.75
N LYS A 133 -1.44 11.84 -13.31
CA LYS A 133 -0.27 12.64 -13.68
C LYS A 133 -0.58 13.77 -14.66
N ASN A 134 -1.39 13.51 -15.69
CA ASN A 134 -1.76 14.52 -16.69
C ASN A 134 -2.62 15.64 -16.12
N LYS A 135 -3.42 15.33 -15.09
CA LYS A 135 -4.27 16.28 -14.38
C LYS A 135 -3.60 16.89 -13.15
N LYS A 136 -2.50 16.30 -12.69
CA LYS A 136 -1.77 16.64 -11.46
C LYS A 136 -2.67 16.65 -10.22
N ILE A 137 -3.58 15.69 -10.13
CA ILE A 137 -4.52 15.56 -9.01
C ILE A 137 -4.37 14.20 -8.34
N PHE A 138 -4.51 14.20 -7.02
CA PHE A 138 -4.73 13.03 -6.21
C PHE A 138 -6.21 12.70 -6.14
N TYR A 139 -6.52 11.44 -5.87
CA TYR A 139 -7.87 11.00 -5.52
C TYR A 139 -7.85 9.91 -4.44
N THR A 140 -8.95 9.80 -3.70
CA THR A 140 -9.30 8.66 -2.83
C THR A 140 -10.75 8.27 -3.11
N LEU A 141 -11.06 6.98 -3.07
CA LEU A 141 -12.41 6.44 -3.19
C LEU A 141 -12.63 5.43 -2.06
N ASN A 142 -13.56 5.71 -1.17
CA ASN A 142 -13.81 4.86 0.00
C ASN A 142 -15.27 4.45 0.05
N ASN A 143 -15.54 3.14 0.18
CA ASN A 143 -16.86 2.62 0.50
C ASN A 143 -17.27 3.13 1.91
N GLN A 144 -18.50 3.64 2.08
CA GLN A 144 -18.95 4.27 3.33
C GLN A 144 -20.02 3.45 4.07
N GLY A 145 -20.92 2.79 3.34
CA GLY A 145 -22.05 2.07 3.92
C GLY A 145 -23.36 2.39 3.20
N PHE A 146 -24.47 1.86 3.71
CA PHE A 146 -25.80 2.12 3.16
C PHE A 146 -26.28 3.54 3.48
N GLY A 147 -26.63 4.30 2.44
CA GLY A 147 -27.41 5.52 2.57
C GLY A 147 -28.92 5.23 2.68
N GLU A 148 -29.76 6.24 2.43
CA GLU A 148 -31.22 6.06 2.49
C GLU A 148 -31.80 5.09 1.46
N LYS A 149 -31.09 4.85 0.34
CA LYS A 149 -31.59 4.05 -0.79
C LYS A 149 -30.59 3.00 -1.26
N ASP A 150 -29.36 3.45 -1.52
CA ASP A 150 -28.31 2.60 -2.08
C ASP A 150 -27.06 2.64 -1.17
N TYR A 151 -26.16 1.68 -1.40
CA TYR A 151 -24.80 1.78 -0.86
C TYR A 151 -24.11 3.05 -1.38
N GLN A 152 -23.39 3.74 -0.50
CA GLN A 152 -22.70 4.99 -0.78
C GLN A 152 -21.19 4.84 -0.60
N SER A 153 -20.47 5.57 -1.45
CA SER A 153 -19.03 5.70 -1.43
C SER A 153 -18.65 7.18 -1.47
N LEU A 154 -17.50 7.53 -0.92
CA LEU A 154 -16.99 8.90 -0.89
C LEU A 154 -15.77 9.01 -1.80
N ILE A 155 -15.83 9.93 -2.77
CA ILE A 155 -14.64 10.32 -3.54
C ILE A 155 -14.13 11.67 -3.05
N ARG A 156 -12.82 11.76 -2.81
CA ARG A 156 -12.11 13.02 -2.62
C ARG A 156 -11.08 13.18 -3.72
N TRP A 157 -10.95 14.37 -4.30
CA TRP A 157 -9.96 14.63 -5.34
C TRP A 157 -9.49 16.07 -5.33
N GLY A 158 -8.24 16.28 -5.74
CA GLY A 158 -7.64 17.61 -5.69
C GLY A 158 -6.13 17.61 -5.78
N ASN A 159 -5.53 18.73 -5.42
CA ASN A 159 -4.09 18.92 -5.39
C ASN A 159 -3.69 19.81 -4.21
N SER A 160 -2.42 20.20 -4.14
CA SER A 160 -1.89 21.04 -3.06
C SER A 160 -2.55 22.43 -2.90
N LYS A 161 -3.47 22.83 -3.79
CA LYS A 161 -4.21 24.10 -3.69
C LYS A 161 -5.63 23.92 -3.16
N LYS A 162 -6.33 22.85 -3.57
CA LYS A 162 -7.73 22.61 -3.23
C LYS A 162 -8.08 21.14 -3.39
N PHE A 163 -8.91 20.63 -2.49
CA PHE A 163 -9.64 19.39 -2.64
C PHE A 163 -11.15 19.60 -2.65
N GLN A 164 -11.84 18.61 -3.21
CA GLN A 164 -13.28 18.49 -3.27
C GLN A 164 -13.68 17.10 -2.78
N GLU A 165 -14.92 16.96 -2.31
CA GLU A 165 -15.50 15.67 -1.94
C GLU A 165 -16.92 15.52 -2.50
N GLN A 166 -17.29 14.29 -2.84
CA GLN A 166 -18.64 13.96 -3.28
C GLN A 166 -19.00 12.53 -2.91
N ILE A 167 -20.26 12.32 -2.54
CA ILE A 167 -20.85 10.98 -2.41
C ILE A 167 -21.19 10.43 -3.81
N LEU A 168 -20.88 9.15 -4.01
CA LEU A 168 -21.22 8.34 -5.18
C LEU A 168 -22.08 7.17 -4.73
N ASN A 169 -23.09 6.80 -5.52
CA ASN A 169 -23.85 5.59 -5.28
C ASN A 169 -23.08 4.39 -5.84
N GLY A 170 -23.15 3.26 -5.13
CA GLY A 170 -22.53 2.00 -5.49
C GLY A 170 -21.45 1.57 -4.50
N TYR A 171 -21.30 0.25 -4.40
CA TYR A 171 -20.21 -0.42 -3.72
C TYR A 171 -19.12 -0.76 -4.74
N PHE A 172 -17.89 -0.28 -4.52
CA PHE A 172 -16.77 -0.51 -5.44
C PHE A 172 -15.88 -1.65 -4.92
N VAL A 173 -15.58 -2.60 -5.80
CA VAL A 173 -14.78 -3.81 -5.50
C VAL A 173 -13.39 -3.79 -6.11
N SER A 174 -13.11 -2.84 -7.00
CA SER A 174 -11.77 -2.67 -7.57
C SER A 174 -11.61 -1.29 -8.16
N THR A 175 -10.39 -0.77 -8.10
CA THR A 175 -10.04 0.51 -8.68
C THR A 175 -8.68 0.48 -9.35
N GLY A 176 -8.48 1.37 -10.30
CA GLY A 176 -7.18 1.66 -10.88
C GLY A 176 -7.22 2.94 -11.69
N SER A 177 -6.06 3.40 -12.14
CA SER A 177 -5.96 4.60 -12.95
C SER A 177 -4.86 4.47 -14.00
N ASP A 178 -5.01 5.24 -15.07
CA ASP A 178 -3.90 5.64 -15.93
C ASP A 178 -3.49 7.08 -15.59
N ASP A 179 -2.61 7.69 -16.38
CA ASP A 179 -2.15 9.07 -16.13
C ASP A 179 -3.28 10.12 -16.20
N ASP A 180 -4.46 9.81 -16.74
CA ASP A 180 -5.57 10.75 -16.94
C ASP A 180 -6.90 10.32 -16.29
N LYS A 181 -7.21 9.03 -16.22
CA LYS A 181 -8.55 8.51 -15.91
C LYS A 181 -8.52 7.53 -14.75
N ILE A 182 -9.65 7.49 -14.06
CA ILE A 182 -9.92 6.51 -13.00
C ILE A 182 -10.89 5.48 -13.56
N TYR A 183 -10.63 4.22 -13.27
CA TYR A 183 -11.46 3.08 -13.62
C TYR A 183 -11.85 2.36 -12.35
N VAL A 184 -13.09 1.90 -12.31
CA VAL A 184 -13.67 1.24 -11.14
C VAL A 184 -14.50 0.07 -11.58
N ILE A 185 -14.58 -0.95 -10.73
CA ILE A 185 -15.59 -1.99 -10.83
C ILE A 185 -16.52 -1.82 -9.64
N ASN A 186 -17.81 -1.63 -9.88
CA ASN A 186 -18.82 -1.67 -8.83
C ASN A 186 -19.57 -2.99 -8.88
N GLN A 187 -20.10 -3.41 -7.74
CA GLN A 187 -20.98 -4.56 -7.62
C GLN A 187 -22.36 -4.05 -7.22
N ASP A 188 -23.37 -4.49 -7.97
CA ASP A 188 -24.76 -4.34 -7.60
C ASP A 188 -25.07 -5.35 -6.49
N MET A 189 -25.45 -4.83 -5.32
CA MET A 189 -25.72 -5.64 -4.13
C MET A 189 -27.00 -6.48 -4.27
N ASP A 190 -27.92 -6.09 -5.15
CA ASP A 190 -29.19 -6.79 -5.35
C ASP A 190 -29.10 -7.88 -6.43
N THR A 191 -28.24 -7.68 -7.43
CA THR A 191 -28.15 -8.57 -8.60
C THR A 191 -26.82 -9.34 -8.71
N ASP A 192 -25.88 -9.14 -7.77
CA ASP A 192 -24.50 -9.64 -7.82
C ASP A 192 -23.76 -9.31 -9.15
N HIS A 193 -24.26 -8.34 -9.90
CA HIS A 193 -23.68 -7.94 -11.17
C HIS A 193 -22.54 -6.95 -10.95
N SER A 194 -21.35 -7.31 -11.42
CA SER A 194 -20.22 -6.37 -11.47
C SER A 194 -20.17 -5.62 -12.80
N THR A 195 -20.01 -4.30 -12.75
CA THR A 195 -19.90 -3.44 -13.92
C THR A 195 -18.60 -2.63 -13.87
N PHE A 196 -17.88 -2.60 -15.00
CA PHE A 196 -16.68 -1.78 -15.17
C PHE A 196 -17.07 -0.38 -15.65
N HIS A 197 -16.56 0.66 -14.98
CA HIS A 197 -16.83 2.05 -15.31
C HIS A 197 -15.54 2.88 -15.44
N GLU A 198 -15.60 3.90 -16.29
CA GLU A 198 -14.71 5.07 -16.19
C GLU A 198 -15.35 6.09 -15.24
N LEU A 199 -14.60 6.56 -14.25
CA LEU A 199 -15.02 7.61 -13.32
C LEU A 199 -14.48 8.97 -13.76
N ASN A 200 -15.40 9.87 -14.13
CA ASN A 200 -15.06 11.20 -14.62
C ASN A 200 -15.06 12.23 -13.49
N LEU A 201 -13.89 12.82 -13.20
CA LEU A 201 -13.67 13.85 -12.16
C LEU A 201 -13.90 15.31 -12.62
N GLN A 202 -14.75 15.56 -13.62
CA GLN A 202 -15.10 16.93 -14.02
C GLN A 202 -15.81 17.71 -12.87
N ASN A 203 -16.55 18.79 -13.17
CA ASN A 203 -17.26 19.59 -12.16
C ASN A 203 -18.12 18.77 -11.18
N ARG A 204 -18.57 17.58 -11.61
CA ARG A 204 -19.27 16.61 -10.78
C ARG A 204 -18.80 15.18 -11.11
N PRO A 205 -18.17 14.46 -10.16
CA PRO A 205 -17.92 13.04 -10.29
C PRO A 205 -19.14 12.24 -10.77
N THR A 206 -18.96 11.53 -11.87
CA THR A 206 -19.99 10.66 -12.48
C THR A 206 -19.35 9.40 -13.05
N LEU A 207 -20.05 8.28 -12.92
CA LEU A 207 -19.71 7.04 -13.60
C LEU A 207 -20.22 7.10 -15.05
N LYS A 208 -19.33 6.91 -16.02
CA LYS A 208 -19.76 6.68 -17.40
C LYS A 208 -20.49 5.35 -17.51
N LYS A 209 -21.38 5.21 -18.49
CA LYS A 209 -22.03 3.93 -18.78
C LYS A 209 -20.96 2.86 -18.97
N GLY A 210 -21.03 1.84 -18.13
CA GLY A 210 -20.06 0.77 -18.04
C GLY A 210 -20.45 -0.46 -18.82
N GLY A 211 -19.60 -1.49 -18.77
CA GLY A 211 -19.83 -2.79 -19.38
C GLY A 211 -19.77 -3.88 -18.32
N HIS A 212 -20.58 -4.93 -18.48
CA HIS A 212 -20.62 -6.03 -17.53
C HIS A 212 -19.28 -6.78 -17.45
N VAL A 213 -18.87 -7.08 -16.23
CA VAL A 213 -17.67 -7.88 -15.91
C VAL A 213 -18.06 -9.32 -15.57
N LYS A 214 -19.22 -9.55 -14.95
CA LYS A 214 -19.84 -10.86 -14.76
C LYS A 214 -20.77 -11.18 -15.96
N PRO A 215 -20.87 -12.44 -16.43
CA PRO A 215 -21.01 -13.66 -15.64
C PRO A 215 -19.84 -14.62 -15.86
N ILE A 216 -18.78 -14.46 -15.08
CA ILE A 216 -17.65 -15.40 -15.11
C ILE A 216 -18.04 -16.54 -14.17
N ASN A 217 -18.89 -17.45 -14.66
CA ASN A 217 -19.27 -18.72 -14.00
C ASN A 217 -19.32 -18.61 -12.46
N GLU A 218 -20.39 -17.96 -11.97
CA GLU A 218 -20.92 -17.69 -10.60
C GLU A 218 -19.99 -17.57 -9.37
N ASP A 219 -18.76 -18.10 -9.39
CA ASP A 219 -17.91 -18.21 -8.20
C ASP A 219 -16.56 -17.49 -8.31
N TRP A 220 -16.37 -16.64 -9.34
CA TRP A 220 -15.14 -15.85 -9.50
C TRP A 220 -15.33 -14.42 -9.00
N GLU A 221 -14.43 -14.01 -8.11
CA GLU A 221 -14.45 -12.69 -7.49
C GLU A 221 -13.30 -11.82 -7.99
N VAL A 222 -13.54 -10.51 -8.10
CA VAL A 222 -12.49 -9.52 -8.40
C VAL A 222 -11.67 -9.31 -7.13
N TYR A 223 -10.34 -9.41 -7.26
CA TYR A 223 -9.47 -9.51 -6.08
C TYR A 223 -8.25 -8.58 -6.11
N SER A 224 -8.03 -7.85 -7.19
CA SER A 224 -6.89 -6.95 -7.34
C SER A 224 -7.29 -5.55 -7.73
N ASN A 225 -6.31 -4.63 -7.73
CA ASN A 225 -6.44 -3.36 -8.44
C ASN A 225 -6.60 -3.57 -9.97
N ILE A 226 -6.86 -2.48 -10.70
CA ILE A 226 -6.92 -2.45 -12.16
C ILE A 226 -5.62 -1.86 -12.70
N ILE A 227 -5.00 -2.50 -13.70
CA ILE A 227 -3.89 -1.93 -14.47
C ILE A 227 -4.35 -1.66 -15.90
N ILE A 228 -4.04 -0.47 -16.40
CA ILE A 228 -4.40 -0.04 -17.75
C ILE A 228 -3.16 -0.10 -18.64
N LYS A 229 -3.27 -0.82 -19.76
CA LYS A 229 -2.23 -0.86 -20.80
C LYS A 229 -2.87 -1.00 -22.17
N ASP A 230 -2.46 -0.16 -23.12
CA ASP A 230 -2.93 -0.20 -24.52
C ASP A 230 -4.46 -0.22 -24.67
N LYS A 231 -5.15 0.63 -23.86
CA LYS A 231 -6.62 0.72 -23.79
C LYS A 231 -7.33 -0.56 -23.33
N LEU A 232 -6.60 -1.46 -22.69
CA LEU A 232 -7.13 -2.63 -22.01
C LEU A 232 -6.96 -2.47 -20.52
N ALA A 233 -7.98 -2.87 -19.78
CA ALA A 233 -7.93 -3.00 -18.34
C ALA A 233 -7.68 -4.46 -17.96
N TYR A 234 -6.70 -4.68 -17.10
CA TYR A 234 -6.31 -5.98 -16.57
C TYR A 234 -6.57 -5.99 -15.07
N PHE A 235 -7.17 -7.07 -14.57
CA PHE A 235 -7.38 -7.32 -13.16
C PHE A 235 -7.43 -8.83 -12.91
N ILE A 236 -7.14 -9.23 -11.68
CA ILE A 236 -7.09 -10.62 -11.26
C ILE A 236 -8.43 -11.01 -10.68
N LEU A 237 -8.90 -12.15 -11.13
CA LEU A 237 -10.00 -12.86 -10.51
C LEU A 237 -9.43 -14.01 -9.70
N TYR A 238 -10.02 -14.29 -8.56
CA TYR A 238 -9.73 -15.47 -7.76
C TYR A 238 -10.98 -16.31 -7.58
N HIS A 239 -10.75 -17.58 -7.31
CA HIS A 239 -11.78 -18.54 -6.96
C HIS A 239 -11.19 -19.57 -6.00
N THR A 240 -11.90 -19.79 -4.91
CA THR A 240 -11.63 -20.84 -3.92
C THR A 240 -12.95 -21.58 -3.71
N PRO A 241 -13.12 -22.78 -4.26
CA PRO A 241 -14.33 -23.55 -4.05
C PRO A 241 -14.57 -23.81 -2.56
N GLU A 242 -15.83 -23.79 -2.14
CA GLU A 242 -16.22 -24.18 -0.79
C GLU A 242 -15.66 -25.59 -0.47
N ASP A 243 -15.14 -25.77 0.75
CA ASP A 243 -14.49 -27.00 1.22
C ASP A 243 -13.27 -27.48 0.40
N SER A 244 -12.70 -26.63 -0.47
CA SER A 244 -11.47 -26.94 -1.22
C SER A 244 -10.26 -26.18 -0.71
N LYS A 245 -9.10 -26.83 -0.78
CA LYS A 245 -7.79 -26.20 -0.59
C LYS A 245 -7.25 -25.57 -1.88
N ASP A 246 -7.98 -25.69 -2.99
CA ASP A 246 -7.55 -25.20 -4.29
C ASP A 246 -7.84 -23.71 -4.43
N VAL A 247 -6.80 -22.93 -4.72
CA VAL A 247 -6.90 -21.51 -5.07
C VAL A 247 -6.54 -21.36 -6.53
N SER A 248 -7.44 -20.76 -7.31
CA SER A 248 -7.23 -20.53 -8.74
C SER A 248 -7.34 -19.06 -9.10
N PHE A 249 -6.53 -18.63 -10.07
CA PHE A 249 -6.49 -17.25 -10.55
C PHE A 249 -6.75 -17.18 -12.04
N LYS A 250 -7.46 -16.13 -12.47
CA LYS A 250 -7.59 -15.73 -13.88
C LYS A 250 -7.15 -14.29 -14.05
N VAL A 251 -6.62 -13.97 -15.22
CA VAL A 251 -6.48 -12.58 -15.68
C VAL A 251 -7.73 -12.24 -16.49
N ALA A 252 -8.52 -11.30 -15.99
CA ALA A 252 -9.61 -10.70 -16.76
C ALA A 252 -9.08 -9.55 -17.60
N VAL A 253 -9.53 -9.48 -18.85
CA VAL A 253 -9.15 -8.44 -19.80
C VAL A 253 -10.40 -7.75 -20.30
N PHE A 254 -10.51 -6.45 -20.02
CA PHE A 254 -11.63 -5.62 -20.44
C PHE A 254 -11.19 -4.63 -21.52
N ASP A 255 -11.96 -4.55 -22.61
CA ASP A 255 -11.76 -3.62 -23.71
C ASP A 255 -12.46 -2.30 -23.38
N ILE A 256 -11.67 -1.26 -23.09
CA ILE A 256 -12.20 0.03 -22.65
C ILE A 256 -12.94 0.73 -23.79
N GLU A 257 -12.46 0.62 -25.03
CA GLU A 257 -13.09 1.28 -26.19
C GLU A 257 -14.39 0.61 -26.60
N LYS A 258 -14.42 -0.72 -26.55
CA LYS A 258 -15.62 -1.51 -26.86
C LYS A 258 -16.56 -1.66 -25.66
N ASN A 259 -16.15 -1.17 -24.48
CA ASN A 259 -16.88 -1.26 -23.22
C ASN A 259 -17.38 -2.69 -22.94
N LYS A 260 -16.51 -3.68 -23.09
CA LYS A 260 -16.85 -5.10 -22.93
C LYS A 260 -15.70 -5.95 -22.44
N LEU A 261 -16.02 -6.99 -21.68
CA LEU A 261 -15.06 -8.03 -21.33
C LEU A 261 -14.59 -8.77 -22.60
N ARG A 262 -13.27 -8.85 -22.81
CA ARG A 262 -12.69 -9.69 -23.88
C ARG A 262 -12.64 -11.15 -23.49
N GLY A 263 -12.37 -11.42 -22.21
CA GLY A 263 -12.32 -12.76 -21.64
C GLY A 263 -11.63 -12.78 -20.29
N ALA A 264 -11.67 -13.95 -19.66
CA ALA A 264 -10.92 -14.26 -18.46
C ALA A 264 -10.10 -15.54 -18.70
N TYR A 265 -8.78 -15.43 -18.52
CA TYR A 265 -7.82 -16.45 -18.93
C TYR A 265 -7.16 -17.06 -17.71
N LEU A 266 -7.03 -18.38 -17.66
CA LEU A 266 -6.37 -19.07 -16.56
C LEU A 266 -4.94 -18.57 -16.40
N LEU A 267 -4.60 -18.14 -15.19
CA LEU A 267 -3.27 -17.66 -14.83
C LEU A 267 -2.47 -18.78 -14.16
N GLY A 268 -3.08 -19.45 -13.19
CA GLY A 268 -2.52 -20.57 -12.45
C GLY A 268 -3.31 -20.91 -11.21
N SER A 269 -2.89 -21.94 -10.49
CA SER A 269 -3.53 -22.40 -9.26
C SER A 269 -2.52 -23.03 -8.29
N TYR A 270 -2.84 -23.04 -7.01
CA TYR A 270 -2.06 -23.73 -5.97
C TYR A 270 -2.99 -24.32 -4.89
N LYS A 271 -2.45 -25.24 -4.10
CA LYS A 271 -3.11 -25.75 -2.90
C LYS A 271 -2.64 -24.98 -1.67
N SER A 272 -3.57 -24.64 -0.79
CA SER A 272 -3.27 -23.89 0.44
C SER A 272 -4.11 -24.39 1.60
N GLU A 273 -3.47 -24.53 2.76
CA GLU A 273 -4.15 -24.82 4.02
C GLU A 273 -4.43 -23.54 4.82
N ASP A 274 -3.54 -22.54 4.73
CA ASP A 274 -3.52 -21.43 5.69
C ASP A 274 -3.56 -20.03 5.05
N GLN A 275 -3.19 -19.87 3.77
CA GLN A 275 -3.03 -18.54 3.16
C GLN A 275 -3.58 -18.45 1.71
N LEU A 276 -4.82 -17.98 1.62
CA LEU A 276 -5.57 -17.89 0.36
C LEU A 276 -5.34 -16.56 -0.39
N ILE A 277 -4.80 -15.55 0.27
CA ILE A 277 -4.93 -14.13 -0.11
C ILE A 277 -3.54 -13.47 -0.14
N PRO A 278 -3.07 -12.93 -1.28
CA PRO A 278 -1.92 -12.04 -1.37
C PRO A 278 -1.86 -10.96 -0.28
N PRO A 279 -0.65 -10.52 0.12
CA PRO A 279 -0.47 -9.62 1.26
C PRO A 279 -1.11 -8.23 1.13
N ASN A 280 -1.39 -7.78 -0.10
CA ASN A 280 -2.04 -6.51 -0.39
C ASN A 280 -2.68 -6.53 -1.79
N GLU A 281 -3.59 -5.59 -2.09
CA GLU A 281 -4.32 -5.58 -3.37
C GLU A 281 -3.48 -5.21 -4.60
N LYS A 282 -2.38 -4.47 -4.41
CA LYS A 282 -1.39 -4.15 -5.46
C LYS A 282 -0.35 -5.27 -5.63
N HIS A 283 -0.83 -6.51 -5.77
CA HIS A 283 -0.01 -7.71 -5.86
C HIS A 283 0.27 -8.16 -7.31
N PHE A 284 0.00 -7.32 -8.32
CA PHE A 284 0.44 -7.58 -9.69
C PHE A 284 0.94 -6.32 -10.39
N TYR A 285 1.74 -6.52 -11.43
CA TYR A 285 2.27 -5.46 -12.28
C TYR A 285 2.44 -5.96 -13.71
N ILE A 286 2.35 -5.05 -14.69
CA ILE A 286 2.64 -5.37 -16.09
C ILE A 286 3.95 -4.68 -16.45
N LYS A 287 4.99 -5.48 -16.66
CA LYS A 287 6.29 -5.00 -17.17
C LYS A 287 6.45 -5.50 -18.60
N ASP A 288 6.68 -4.57 -19.51
CA ASP A 288 6.69 -4.82 -20.95
C ASP A 288 5.37 -5.51 -21.36
N ASP A 289 5.41 -6.73 -21.91
CA ASP A 289 4.23 -7.52 -22.28
C ASP A 289 3.89 -8.66 -21.31
N ILE A 290 4.51 -8.68 -20.13
CA ILE A 290 4.32 -9.74 -19.15
C ILE A 290 3.66 -9.16 -17.89
N LEU A 291 2.52 -9.73 -17.52
CA LEU A 291 1.88 -9.55 -16.24
C LEU A 291 2.54 -10.49 -15.23
N TYR A 292 2.96 -9.95 -14.09
CA TYR A 292 3.53 -10.68 -12.96
C TYR A 292 2.58 -10.57 -11.78
N HIS A 293 2.09 -11.70 -11.28
CA HIS A 293 1.11 -11.79 -10.20
C HIS A 293 1.73 -12.52 -9.00
N PHE A 294 1.92 -11.79 -7.90
CA PHE A 294 2.45 -12.32 -6.64
C PHE A 294 1.35 -13.00 -5.82
N THR A 295 1.64 -14.19 -5.29
CA THR A 295 0.74 -14.92 -4.39
C THR A 295 1.35 -15.15 -3.01
N ALA A 296 0.50 -15.53 -2.04
CA ALA A 296 0.87 -15.70 -0.64
C ALA A 296 2.12 -16.56 -0.37
N HIS A 297 2.43 -17.52 -1.25
CA HIS A 297 3.59 -18.42 -1.13
C HIS A 297 4.87 -17.88 -1.79
N SER A 298 5.00 -16.56 -1.94
CA SER A 298 6.14 -15.94 -2.64
C SER A 298 6.32 -16.46 -4.06
N LYS A 299 5.22 -16.92 -4.67
CA LYS A 299 5.16 -17.45 -6.03
C LYS A 299 4.64 -16.36 -6.96
N ILE A 300 5.29 -16.23 -8.11
CA ILE A 300 4.90 -15.32 -9.17
C ILE A 300 4.33 -16.13 -10.32
N TYR A 301 3.07 -15.89 -10.67
CA TYR A 301 2.52 -16.34 -11.95
C TYR A 301 2.77 -15.29 -13.01
N THR A 302 3.02 -15.75 -14.24
CA THR A 302 3.33 -14.89 -15.37
C THR A 302 2.32 -15.09 -16.49
N PHE A 303 1.92 -14.00 -17.15
CA PHE A 303 0.95 -14.02 -18.23
C PHE A 303 1.34 -13.05 -19.33
N ASN A 304 1.39 -13.56 -20.56
CA ASN A 304 1.73 -12.76 -21.72
C ASN A 304 0.51 -11.97 -22.21
N THR A 305 0.57 -10.65 -22.12
CA THR A 305 -0.55 -9.77 -22.48
C THR A 305 -0.79 -9.67 -23.99
N LYS A 306 0.15 -10.14 -24.83
CA LYS A 306 0.00 -10.18 -26.30
C LYS A 306 -0.66 -11.48 -26.76
N THR A 307 -0.19 -12.61 -26.24
CA THR A 307 -0.70 -13.94 -26.64
C THR A 307 -1.88 -14.41 -25.81
N MET A 308 -2.18 -13.73 -24.70
CA MET A 308 -3.23 -14.05 -23.74
C MET A 308 -3.06 -15.46 -23.13
N LYS A 309 -1.82 -15.83 -22.80
CA LYS A 309 -1.47 -17.15 -22.26
C LYS A 309 -0.61 -17.04 -21.00
N SER A 310 -0.82 -17.95 -20.05
CA SER A 310 0.09 -18.14 -18.92
C SER A 310 1.46 -18.61 -19.44
N GLU A 311 2.53 -18.02 -18.91
CA GLU A 311 3.92 -18.41 -19.19
C GLU A 311 4.53 -19.26 -18.06
N GLY A 312 3.68 -19.69 -17.13
CA GLY A 312 4.08 -20.48 -15.97
C GLY A 312 4.35 -19.62 -14.74
N SER A 313 5.20 -20.13 -13.85
CA SER A 313 5.45 -19.51 -12.56
C SER A 313 6.87 -19.76 -12.05
N PHE A 314 7.34 -18.88 -11.18
CA PHE A 314 8.58 -19.05 -10.42
C PHE A 314 8.38 -18.59 -8.97
N SER A 315 9.25 -19.01 -8.08
CA SER A 315 9.25 -18.52 -6.69
C SER A 315 10.35 -17.48 -6.49
N LEU A 316 10.11 -16.51 -5.61
CA LEU A 316 11.16 -15.62 -5.15
C LEU A 316 12.19 -16.40 -4.32
N GLU A 317 13.48 -16.13 -4.52
CA GLU A 317 14.58 -16.72 -3.74
C GLU A 317 14.61 -16.15 -2.30
N GLN A 318 13.64 -16.55 -1.49
CA GLN A 318 13.53 -16.10 -0.11
C GLN A 318 14.46 -16.88 0.81
N LYS A 319 15.02 -16.17 1.79
CA LYS A 319 15.72 -16.82 2.90
C LYS A 319 14.70 -17.51 3.78
N GLU A 320 15.06 -18.68 4.28
CA GLU A 320 14.22 -19.44 5.20
C GLU A 320 13.87 -18.61 6.46
N GLY A 321 12.61 -18.71 6.90
CA GLY A 321 12.13 -18.02 8.10
C GLY A 321 11.80 -16.53 7.91
N LEU A 322 11.67 -16.07 6.66
CA LEU A 322 11.06 -14.78 6.33
C LEU A 322 9.58 -14.95 6.03
N GLU A 323 8.76 -14.14 6.67
CA GLU A 323 7.35 -13.99 6.36
C GLU A 323 7.16 -12.71 5.52
N VAL A 324 6.48 -12.81 4.38
CA VAL A 324 6.15 -11.65 3.55
C VAL A 324 4.95 -10.94 4.13
N LYS A 325 5.12 -9.66 4.47
CA LYS A 325 4.05 -8.80 4.96
C LYS A 325 3.41 -8.00 3.84
N PHE A 326 4.21 -7.41 2.94
CA PHE A 326 3.74 -6.60 1.79
C PHE A 326 4.57 -6.84 0.55
N VAL A 327 3.97 -6.60 -0.62
CA VAL A 327 4.69 -6.50 -1.88
C VAL A 327 4.44 -5.19 -2.61
N HIS A 328 5.47 -4.72 -3.30
CA HIS A 328 5.39 -3.61 -4.23
C HIS A 328 6.11 -4.01 -5.52
N LEU A 329 5.35 -4.08 -6.62
CA LEU A 329 5.86 -4.42 -7.94
C LEU A 329 5.89 -3.15 -8.79
N ASN A 330 7.05 -2.84 -9.38
CA ASN A 330 7.19 -1.72 -10.30
C ASN A 330 8.07 -2.09 -11.51
N SER A 331 8.39 -1.11 -12.36
CA SER A 331 9.18 -1.36 -13.58
C SER A 331 10.60 -1.91 -13.35
N ASP A 332 11.14 -1.73 -12.14
CA ASP A 332 12.50 -2.14 -11.80
C ASP A 332 12.54 -3.55 -11.20
N HIS A 333 11.84 -3.73 -10.08
CA HIS A 333 11.91 -4.95 -9.27
C HIS A 333 10.58 -5.29 -8.63
N ILE A 334 10.57 -6.47 -8.04
CA ILE A 334 9.62 -6.88 -7.02
C ILE A 334 10.26 -6.56 -5.67
N TYR A 335 9.61 -5.75 -4.84
CA TYR A 335 10.03 -5.46 -3.48
C TYR A 335 9.11 -6.16 -2.51
N SER A 336 9.66 -6.78 -1.46
CA SER A 336 8.87 -7.33 -0.36
C SER A 336 9.29 -6.73 0.98
N LEU A 337 8.32 -6.34 1.79
CA LEU A 337 8.53 -6.12 3.22
C LEU A 337 8.44 -7.48 3.91
N ASN A 338 9.48 -7.86 4.64
CA ASN A 338 9.57 -9.16 5.28
C ASN A 338 9.78 -9.01 6.78
N GLN A 339 9.20 -9.92 7.56
CA GLN A 339 9.48 -10.09 8.99
C GLN A 339 10.26 -11.38 9.21
N LYS A 340 11.36 -11.31 9.96
CA LYS A 340 12.09 -12.48 10.45
C LYS A 340 11.38 -13.07 11.66
N LYS A 341 11.58 -14.36 11.93
CA LYS A 341 11.17 -15.00 13.19
C LYS A 341 11.64 -14.27 14.46
N THR A 342 12.74 -13.53 14.38
CA THR A 342 13.26 -12.70 15.49
C THR A 342 12.49 -11.39 15.70
N GLY A 343 11.47 -11.10 14.89
CA GLY A 343 10.72 -9.85 14.85
C GLY A 343 11.40 -8.73 14.06
N GLU A 344 12.61 -8.94 13.53
CA GLU A 344 13.30 -7.93 12.74
C GLU A 344 12.71 -7.81 11.32
N TYR A 345 12.57 -6.58 10.84
CA TYR A 345 12.01 -6.30 9.52
C TYR A 345 13.10 -5.96 8.49
N GLU A 346 12.88 -6.33 7.23
CA GLU A 346 13.70 -5.94 6.09
C GLU A 346 12.90 -5.76 4.81
N ILE A 347 13.32 -4.81 3.96
CA ILE A 347 12.87 -4.74 2.56
C ILE A 347 13.84 -5.56 1.74
N SER A 348 13.34 -6.50 0.94
CA SER A 348 14.14 -7.26 -0.03
C SER A 348 13.72 -6.91 -1.45
N SER A 349 14.66 -6.87 -2.39
CA SER A 349 14.39 -6.72 -3.82
C SER A 349 14.67 -8.01 -4.59
N TYR A 350 13.87 -8.25 -5.62
CA TYR A 350 13.98 -9.41 -6.48
C TYR A 350 13.86 -9.01 -7.94
N SER A 351 14.64 -9.69 -8.78
CA SER A 351 14.54 -9.57 -10.23
C SER A 351 13.28 -10.29 -10.73
N TYR A 352 12.65 -9.71 -11.76
CA TYR A 352 11.62 -10.40 -12.56
C TYR A 352 12.18 -11.63 -13.29
N GLN A 353 13.50 -11.71 -13.50
CA GLN A 353 14.16 -12.88 -14.06
C GLN A 353 14.25 -13.99 -13.00
N LYS A 354 13.24 -14.87 -12.99
CA LYS A 354 13.15 -16.06 -12.14
C LYS A 354 13.18 -15.79 -10.63
N GLY A 355 12.85 -14.57 -10.20
CA GLY A 355 12.70 -14.26 -8.77
C GLY A 355 14.01 -14.22 -7.99
N LYS A 356 15.15 -14.04 -8.68
CA LYS A 356 16.46 -13.95 -8.03
C LYS A 356 16.48 -12.80 -7.03
N ARG A 357 16.89 -13.08 -5.79
CA ARG A 357 17.08 -12.03 -4.78
C ARG A 357 18.29 -11.18 -5.14
N LEU A 358 18.12 -9.86 -5.11
CA LEU A 358 19.19 -8.91 -5.39
C LEU A 358 19.78 -8.45 -4.07
N ASN A 359 19.12 -7.53 -3.37
CA ASN A 359 19.58 -7.03 -2.07
C ASN A 359 18.49 -7.04 -1.00
N SER A 360 18.87 -6.67 0.22
CA SER A 360 17.95 -6.32 1.29
C SER A 360 18.46 -5.21 2.19
N LEU A 361 17.53 -4.41 2.70
CA LEU A 361 17.77 -3.34 3.67
C LEU A 361 17.05 -3.66 4.98
N LYS A 362 17.81 -3.81 6.07
CA LYS A 362 17.25 -3.98 7.42
C LYS A 362 16.57 -2.68 7.86
N ILE A 363 15.35 -2.78 8.39
CA ILE A 363 14.60 -1.66 8.96
C ILE A 363 14.78 -1.67 10.47
N LYS A 364 15.21 -0.54 11.05
CA LYS A 364 15.44 -0.40 12.48
C LYS A 364 14.19 0.14 13.16
N GLY A 365 13.70 -0.57 14.19
CA GLY A 365 12.68 -0.05 15.10
C GLY A 365 11.22 -0.25 14.67
N LEU A 366 10.95 -0.80 13.48
CA LEU A 366 9.58 -1.06 13.01
C LEU A 366 8.80 -2.02 13.91
N ASN A 367 9.47 -3.03 14.46
CA ASN A 367 8.90 -3.97 15.42
C ASN A 367 8.33 -3.28 16.67
N LYS A 368 8.89 -2.14 17.09
CA LYS A 368 8.37 -1.39 18.24
C LYS A 368 7.02 -0.72 17.98
N ILE A 369 6.64 -0.54 16.71
CA ILE A 369 5.37 0.07 16.29
C ILE A 369 4.31 -1.01 16.11
N LEU A 370 4.66 -2.10 15.43
CA LEU A 370 3.73 -3.19 15.12
C LEU A 370 3.44 -4.08 16.33
N ASP A 371 4.45 -4.41 17.14
CA ASP A 371 4.27 -5.35 18.25
C ASP A 371 3.57 -4.73 19.47
N LYS A 372 3.43 -3.39 19.52
CA LYS A 372 2.90 -2.66 20.68
C LYS A 372 1.51 -2.07 20.50
N ASN A 373 1.04 -1.95 19.26
CA ASN A 373 -0.23 -1.30 18.95
C ASN A 373 -1.11 -2.30 18.21
N HIS A 374 -2.43 -2.25 18.39
CA HIS A 374 -3.39 -3.05 17.61
C HIS A 374 -3.56 -2.47 16.20
N VAL A 375 -2.46 -2.37 15.45
CA VAL A 375 -2.41 -1.83 14.09
C VAL A 375 -1.97 -2.92 13.12
N SER A 376 -2.62 -2.95 11.97
CA SER A 376 -2.25 -3.81 10.85
C SER A 376 -1.61 -2.97 9.76
N GLU A 377 -0.74 -3.60 8.98
CA GLU A 377 -0.22 -3.00 7.78
C GLU A 377 -1.29 -2.99 6.67
N TYR A 378 -1.40 -1.89 5.92
CA TYR A 378 -2.40 -1.76 4.85
C TYR A 378 -1.80 -1.28 3.52
N ASP A 379 -0.64 -0.60 3.54
CA ASP A 379 0.01 -0.17 2.30
C ASP A 379 1.53 -0.05 2.38
N PHE A 380 2.19 -0.22 1.24
CA PHE A 380 3.64 -0.20 1.09
C PHE A 380 4.07 0.25 -0.32
N PHE A 381 4.95 1.25 -0.39
CA PHE A 381 5.56 1.67 -1.66
C PHE A 381 7.05 1.98 -1.53
N MET A 382 7.74 1.75 -2.64
CA MET A 382 9.03 2.37 -2.90
C MET A 382 8.80 3.77 -3.51
N LEU A 383 9.55 4.76 -3.04
CA LEU A 383 9.37 6.15 -3.43
C LEU A 383 10.02 6.44 -4.80
N GLU A 384 9.19 6.63 -5.84
CA GLU A 384 9.65 6.79 -7.23
C GLU A 384 10.49 8.06 -7.44
N GLN A 385 10.21 9.10 -6.68
CA GLN A 385 11.02 10.33 -6.68
C GLN A 385 12.49 10.09 -6.32
N ASN A 386 12.79 8.99 -5.61
CA ASN A 386 14.13 8.60 -5.19
C ASN A 386 14.60 7.31 -5.86
N ARG A 387 14.00 6.94 -7.01
CA ARG A 387 14.28 5.70 -7.77
C ARG A 387 15.77 5.43 -7.97
N ASN A 388 16.59 6.44 -8.28
CA ASN A 388 18.03 6.25 -8.45
C ASN A 388 18.73 5.76 -7.17
N ASP A 389 18.32 6.26 -6.01
CA ASP A 389 18.90 5.85 -4.73
C ASP A 389 18.34 4.49 -4.28
N VAL A 390 17.07 4.22 -4.56
CA VAL A 390 16.47 2.89 -4.42
C VAL A 390 17.29 1.88 -5.24
N LEU A 391 17.52 2.13 -6.53
CA LEU A 391 18.29 1.24 -7.40
C LEU A 391 19.73 1.03 -6.92
N LYS A 392 20.44 2.07 -6.47
CA LYS A 392 21.81 1.93 -5.93
C LYS A 392 21.89 0.95 -4.76
N ILE A 393 20.84 0.88 -3.94
CA ILE A 393 20.77 0.00 -2.79
C ILE A 393 20.29 -1.39 -3.22
N PHE A 394 19.27 -1.47 -4.07
CA PHE A 394 18.55 -2.72 -4.33
C PHE A 394 19.00 -3.50 -5.58
N ASN A 395 20.00 -3.01 -6.33
CA ASN A 395 20.59 -3.70 -7.51
C ASN A 395 21.83 -4.57 -7.22
N ARG A 396 22.35 -4.54 -6.00
CA ARG A 396 23.57 -5.29 -5.62
C ARG A 396 23.19 -6.67 -5.12
#